data_AF-A0A1C3F885-F1
#
_entry.id   AF-A0A1C3F885-F1
#
_cell.length_a   1.000
_cell.length_b   1.000
_cell.length_c   1.000
_cell.angle_alpha   90.00
_cell.angle_beta   90.00
_cell.angle_gamma   90.00
#
_symmetry.space_group_name_H-M   'P 1'
#
loop_
_entity.id
_entity.type
_entity.pdbx_description
1 polymer ?
#
loop_
_entity_poly.entity_id
_entity_poly.type
_entity_poly.pdbx_seq_one_letter_code
_entity_poly.pdbx_strand_id
1 'polypeptide(L)'
;MLKKVLTVWIIIMVFTLTGCSQETNSQETKIENEEISKELTIVNQTAQKKVNEMKNSAVPNFEEIYKNTVEIDVNFDSEGMFRTYKAKIADNKMLSDILTMIGKSQLIKDESKIKKMSGMATKNNSLILVAGNGSKKEIKFAFDDPAFAVGYLEIDDQKYDPGFSFFRYIKDFTEYRQFDPNIDNQVEELFKKYNWTIDYRVNTMNETLPSNLKHDAGEYPVKIYWAYNNELSKNIGLDYSEYLGKEVEVDIYRLREPLPDYMNPRMNSRGIVLQYNNKIVGAYIDAGRHDCFACSLDRKSLTDITNNEWDHWISDYINYNNELEIELSKMKPEDIIKQYYKAINSHDQKMQFACLTRQNLCNYLSTNMDNNLLMNAGYNNVYMDGEQNVKSAKFISSREISGLGNPKGAVEYAATVDFKFKKEITSNSGKQPRFIILKKESDKSGWRIDSEGTGP
;
A
#
# COMPACT_ATOMS: atom_id res chain seq x y z
N MET A 1 40.53 -17.72 -33.80
CA MET A 1 39.08 -17.59 -33.56
C MET A 1 38.86 -17.35 -32.08
N LEU A 2 38.11 -16.28 -31.76
CA LEU A 2 37.34 -15.94 -30.54
C LEU A 2 37.84 -16.42 -29.16
N LYS A 3 37.73 -15.69 -28.05
CA LYS A 3 37.51 -14.27 -27.70
C LYS A 3 37.78 -14.28 -26.18
N LYS A 4 38.70 -13.44 -25.69
CA LYS A 4 38.86 -13.18 -24.25
C LYS A 4 37.76 -12.18 -23.83
N VAL A 5 37.06 -12.46 -22.73
CA VAL A 5 36.28 -11.44 -22.00
C VAL A 5 37.03 -11.22 -20.68
N LEU A 6 37.57 -10.01 -20.51
CA LEU A 6 38.25 -9.56 -19.31
C LEU A 6 37.25 -8.67 -18.55
N THR A 7 36.84 -9.11 -17.38
CA THR A 7 36.01 -8.36 -16.44
C THR A 7 36.91 -7.40 -15.66
N VAL A 8 36.67 -6.10 -15.73
CA VAL A 8 37.38 -5.09 -14.94
C VAL A 8 36.50 -4.68 -13.77
N TRP A 9 36.98 -4.96 -12.55
CA TRP A 9 36.50 -4.35 -11.31
C TRP A 9 37.40 -3.15 -11.00
N ILE A 10 36.82 -1.96 -10.78
CA ILE A 10 37.55 -0.79 -10.27
C ILE A 10 37.12 -0.55 -8.83
N ILE A 11 38.05 -0.79 -7.91
CA ILE A 11 37.99 -0.35 -6.51
C ILE A 11 38.81 0.94 -6.43
N ILE A 12 38.19 2.05 -6.01
CA ILE A 12 38.89 3.31 -5.77
C ILE A 12 39.35 3.34 -4.31
N MET A 13 40.66 3.21 -4.09
CA MET A 13 41.34 3.51 -2.83
C MET A 13 42.00 4.88 -2.95
N VAL A 14 41.60 5.83 -2.12
CA VAL A 14 42.18 7.18 -2.07
C VAL A 14 43.38 7.17 -1.12
N PHE A 15 44.59 7.30 -1.66
CA PHE A 15 45.77 7.69 -0.89
C PHE A 15 46.04 9.19 -1.10
N THR A 16 46.07 9.94 0.00
CA THR A 16 46.56 11.30 0.06
C THR A 16 48.09 11.27 0.21
N LEU A 17 48.81 11.70 -0.84
CA LEU A 17 50.20 12.11 -0.71
C LEU A 17 50.42 13.47 -1.39
N THR A 18 51.02 14.34 -0.60
CA THR A 18 51.43 15.71 -0.85
C THR A 18 52.36 15.84 -2.06
N GLY A 19 52.19 16.89 -2.86
CA GLY A 19 53.19 17.32 -3.84
C GLY A 19 53.13 18.81 -4.14
N CYS A 20 54.21 19.53 -3.80
CA CYS A 20 54.61 20.72 -4.54
C CYS A 20 55.35 20.26 -5.81
N SER A 21 54.77 20.47 -6.99
CA SER A 21 55.46 20.97 -8.20
C SER A 21 54.54 20.92 -9.44
N GLN A 22 54.10 22.11 -9.82
CA GLN A 22 53.75 22.70 -11.13
C GLN A 22 53.48 21.85 -12.40
N GLU A 23 52.23 22.01 -12.87
CA GLU A 23 51.83 22.67 -14.14
C GLU A 23 51.92 21.95 -15.51
N THR A 24 52.23 20.65 -15.59
CA THR A 24 52.06 19.90 -16.86
C THR A 24 50.91 18.89 -16.86
N ASN A 25 50.38 18.50 -15.70
CA ASN A 25 49.27 17.54 -15.60
C ASN A 25 47.87 18.15 -15.73
N SER A 26 47.70 19.47 -15.66
CA SER A 26 46.36 20.08 -15.58
C SER A 26 45.58 20.05 -16.90
N GLN A 27 46.26 19.93 -18.05
CA GLN A 27 45.62 19.83 -19.37
C GLN A 27 45.29 18.39 -19.75
N GLU A 28 46.20 17.43 -19.56
CA GLU A 28 45.92 16.00 -19.81
C GLU A 28 44.80 15.48 -18.89
N THR A 29 44.83 15.79 -17.60
CA THR A 29 43.75 15.40 -16.68
C THR A 29 42.42 16.12 -16.97
N LYS A 30 42.44 17.29 -17.63
CA LYS A 30 41.20 17.96 -18.10
C LYS A 30 40.64 17.30 -19.34
N ILE A 31 41.51 16.94 -20.30
CA ILE A 31 41.12 16.28 -21.55
C ILE A 31 40.58 14.88 -21.24
N GLU A 32 41.26 14.13 -20.35
CA GLU A 32 40.85 12.80 -19.93
C GLU A 32 39.52 12.84 -19.15
N ASN A 33 39.31 13.84 -18.27
CA ASN A 33 38.01 14.04 -17.61
C ASN A 33 36.91 14.49 -18.58
N GLU A 34 37.21 15.30 -19.59
CA GLU A 34 36.24 15.69 -20.62
C GLU A 34 35.86 14.51 -21.52
N GLU A 35 36.82 13.67 -21.91
CA GLU A 35 36.57 12.43 -22.67
C GLU A 35 35.77 11.42 -21.86
N ILE A 36 36.11 11.19 -20.59
CA ILE A 36 35.33 10.32 -19.68
C ILE A 36 33.91 10.89 -19.51
N SER A 37 33.75 12.21 -19.37
CA SER A 37 32.41 12.82 -19.26
C SER A 37 31.59 12.68 -20.54
N LYS A 38 32.22 12.78 -21.72
CA LYS A 38 31.59 12.58 -23.02
C LYS A 38 31.22 11.12 -23.24
N GLU A 39 32.08 10.17 -22.86
CA GLU A 39 31.79 8.75 -22.91
C GLU A 39 30.65 8.37 -21.97
N LEU A 40 30.63 8.86 -20.72
CA LEU A 40 29.49 8.70 -19.81
C LEU A 40 28.20 9.29 -20.37
N THR A 41 28.28 10.45 -21.03
CA THR A 41 27.12 11.08 -21.67
C THR A 41 26.61 10.24 -22.85
N ILE A 42 27.51 9.71 -23.69
CA ILE A 42 27.16 8.85 -24.83
C ILE A 42 26.61 7.50 -24.34
N VAL A 43 27.18 6.91 -23.28
CA VAL A 43 26.69 5.68 -22.66
C VAL A 43 25.30 5.90 -22.06
N ASN A 44 25.08 7.01 -21.35
CA ASN A 44 23.76 7.37 -20.81
C ASN A 44 22.74 7.64 -21.92
N GLN A 45 23.13 8.33 -23.00
CA GLN A 45 22.27 8.55 -24.17
C GLN A 45 21.96 7.24 -24.90
N THR A 46 22.92 6.32 -25.00
CA THR A 46 22.75 5.02 -25.66
C THR A 46 21.91 4.06 -24.81
N ALA A 47 22.05 4.11 -23.49
CA ALA A 47 21.18 3.43 -22.53
C ALA A 47 19.75 4.00 -22.60
N GLN A 48 19.58 5.33 -22.62
CA GLN A 48 18.30 5.99 -22.88
C GLN A 48 17.70 5.54 -24.22
N LYS A 49 18.51 5.45 -25.29
CA LYS A 49 18.06 4.99 -26.61
C LYS A 49 17.60 3.52 -26.61
N LYS A 50 18.25 2.65 -25.84
CA LYS A 50 17.86 1.23 -25.69
C LYS A 50 16.62 1.03 -24.82
N VAL A 51 16.39 1.90 -23.85
CA VAL A 51 15.19 1.90 -22.99
C VAL A 51 13.94 2.41 -23.73
N ASN A 52 14.13 3.05 -24.90
CA ASN A 52 13.11 3.84 -25.56
C ASN A 52 12.76 3.42 -27.01
N GLU A 53 12.41 2.15 -27.23
CA GLU A 53 11.81 1.68 -28.50
C GLU A 53 10.30 1.45 -28.39
N MET A 54 9.51 2.52 -28.30
CA MET A 54 8.08 2.43 -28.59
C MET A 54 7.85 2.54 -30.10
N LYS A 55 7.14 1.56 -30.67
CA LYS A 55 6.69 1.55 -32.07
C LYS A 55 5.18 1.36 -32.09
N ASN A 56 4.50 2.05 -33.00
CA ASN A 56 3.05 1.98 -33.20
C ASN A 56 2.24 2.55 -32.03
N SER A 57 2.59 3.74 -31.55
CA SER A 57 1.72 4.43 -30.60
C SER A 57 0.38 4.76 -31.24
N ALA A 58 -0.70 4.60 -30.48
CA ALA A 58 -2.03 5.06 -30.90
C ALA A 58 -2.20 6.58 -30.72
N VAL A 59 -1.25 7.25 -30.06
CA VAL A 59 -1.20 8.71 -29.92
C VAL A 59 -0.34 9.27 -31.07
N PRO A 60 -0.89 10.13 -31.95
CA PRO A 60 -0.16 10.65 -33.10
C PRO A 60 1.12 11.40 -32.70
N ASN A 61 2.21 11.16 -33.44
CA ASN A 61 3.54 11.78 -33.23
C ASN A 61 4.14 11.56 -31.82
N PHE A 62 3.63 10.59 -31.06
CA PHE A 62 4.08 10.37 -29.69
C PHE A 62 5.50 9.81 -29.64
N GLU A 63 5.96 9.08 -30.67
CA GLU A 63 7.33 8.55 -30.71
C GLU A 63 8.42 9.63 -30.69
N GLU A 64 8.15 10.81 -31.25
CA GLU A 64 9.08 11.94 -31.24
C GLU A 64 9.11 12.62 -29.86
N ILE A 65 7.94 12.81 -29.26
CA ILE A 65 7.79 13.32 -27.89
C ILE A 65 8.51 12.38 -26.90
N TYR A 66 8.28 11.07 -27.05
CA TYR A 66 8.83 10.00 -26.23
C TYR A 66 10.37 10.00 -26.23
N LYS A 67 11.00 10.08 -27.41
CA LYS A 67 12.47 10.03 -27.52
C LYS A 67 13.18 11.25 -26.93
N ASN A 68 12.51 12.39 -26.92
CA ASN A 68 13.12 13.67 -26.54
C ASN A 68 12.80 14.07 -25.10
N THR A 69 11.81 13.44 -24.45
CA THR A 69 11.42 13.77 -23.07
C THR A 69 12.52 13.36 -22.10
N VAL A 70 12.99 14.33 -21.32
CA VAL A 70 14.00 14.14 -20.26
C VAL A 70 13.41 14.33 -18.86
N GLU A 71 12.17 14.82 -18.79
CA GLU A 71 11.53 15.20 -17.54
C GLU A 71 10.00 15.28 -17.69
N ILE A 72 9.28 14.92 -16.64
CA ILE A 72 7.82 15.05 -16.54
C ILE A 72 7.47 15.79 -15.24
N ASP A 73 6.79 16.92 -15.36
CA ASP A 73 6.14 17.58 -14.23
C ASP A 73 4.72 17.04 -14.08
N VAL A 74 4.38 16.53 -12.90
CA VAL A 74 3.02 16.09 -12.53
C VAL A 74 2.37 17.18 -11.69
N ASN A 75 1.28 17.74 -12.19
CA ASN A 75 0.53 18.80 -11.52
C ASN A 75 -0.92 18.37 -11.30
N PHE A 76 -1.33 18.38 -10.03
CA PHE A 76 -2.74 18.23 -9.67
C PHE A 76 -3.41 19.59 -9.56
N ASP A 77 -4.73 19.62 -9.78
CA ASP A 77 -5.55 20.84 -9.68
C ASP A 77 -5.40 21.50 -8.31
N SER A 78 -5.12 22.82 -8.29
CA SER A 78 -4.96 23.63 -7.08
C SER A 78 -6.26 23.82 -6.29
N GLU A 79 -7.42 23.54 -6.89
CA GLU A 79 -8.70 23.50 -6.19
C GLU A 79 -9.11 22.07 -5.82
N GLY A 80 -8.33 21.08 -6.25
CA GLY A 80 -8.60 19.66 -6.03
C GLY A 80 -8.09 19.12 -4.69
N MET A 81 -8.34 17.82 -4.47
CA MET A 81 -7.91 17.10 -3.26
C MET A 81 -6.39 17.15 -3.04
N PHE A 82 -5.62 17.18 -4.13
CA PHE A 82 -4.15 17.12 -4.12
C PHE A 82 -3.49 18.48 -4.39
N ARG A 83 -4.20 19.59 -4.15
CA ARG A 83 -3.85 20.98 -4.52
C ARG A 83 -2.45 21.54 -4.24
N THR A 84 -1.68 20.91 -3.35
CA THR A 84 -0.33 21.35 -3.00
C THR A 84 0.77 20.48 -3.62
N TYR A 85 0.38 19.40 -4.29
CA TYR A 85 1.32 18.40 -4.77
C TYR A 85 1.85 18.73 -6.16
N LYS A 86 3.17 18.70 -6.29
CA LYS A 86 3.89 18.74 -7.56
C LYS A 86 5.00 17.72 -7.50
N ALA A 87 5.05 16.83 -8.49
CA ALA A 87 6.20 15.94 -8.68
C ALA A 87 6.96 16.34 -9.91
N LYS A 88 8.27 16.12 -9.85
CA LYS A 88 9.19 16.27 -10.95
C LYS A 88 9.91 14.95 -11.15
N ILE A 89 9.76 14.36 -12.33
CA ILE A 89 10.26 13.01 -12.63
C ILE A 89 11.33 13.15 -13.69
N ALA A 90 12.56 12.74 -13.37
CA ALA A 90 13.69 12.73 -14.29
C ALA A 90 14.40 11.37 -14.33
N ASP A 91 13.96 10.40 -13.52
CA ASP A 91 14.51 9.06 -13.54
C ASP A 91 14.14 8.33 -14.84
N ASN A 92 15.13 7.73 -15.50
CA ASN A 92 14.96 7.13 -16.82
C ASN A 92 13.95 5.98 -16.83
N LYS A 93 13.92 5.15 -15.78
CA LYS A 93 12.98 4.03 -15.69
C LYS A 93 11.56 4.55 -15.51
N MET A 94 11.38 5.49 -14.58
CA MET A 94 10.06 6.08 -14.31
C MET A 94 9.51 6.86 -15.50
N LEU A 95 10.37 7.61 -16.20
CA LEU A 95 10.02 8.28 -17.45
C LEU A 95 9.56 7.26 -18.50
N SER A 96 10.35 6.20 -18.73
CA SER A 96 10.02 5.13 -19.67
C SER A 96 8.68 4.46 -19.31
N ASP A 97 8.44 4.21 -18.02
CA ASP A 97 7.20 3.60 -17.53
C ASP A 97 5.96 4.45 -17.82
N ILE A 98 6.00 5.74 -17.44
CA ILE A 98 4.90 6.68 -17.68
C ILE A 98 4.65 6.86 -19.18
N LEU A 99 5.70 7.15 -19.93
CA LEU A 99 5.59 7.37 -21.36
C LEU A 99 5.10 6.10 -22.06
N THR A 100 5.52 4.90 -21.61
CA THR A 100 5.04 3.62 -22.13
C THR A 100 3.53 3.45 -21.93
N MET A 101 3.02 3.80 -20.74
CA MET A 101 1.59 3.75 -20.47
C MET A 101 0.81 4.73 -21.35
N ILE A 102 1.29 5.97 -21.49
CA ILE A 102 0.65 6.99 -22.35
C ILE A 102 0.63 6.52 -23.81
N GLY A 103 1.75 6.06 -24.34
CA GLY A 103 1.81 5.70 -25.76
C GLY A 103 1.05 4.42 -26.13
N LYS A 104 0.70 3.58 -25.15
CA LYS A 104 -0.21 2.43 -25.30
C LYS A 104 -1.69 2.78 -25.12
N SER A 105 -2.01 4.03 -24.83
CA SER A 105 -3.40 4.45 -24.60
C SER A 105 -4.28 4.24 -25.83
N GLN A 106 -5.57 3.99 -25.63
CA GLN A 106 -6.53 3.77 -26.72
C GLN A 106 -7.42 4.99 -26.93
N LEU A 107 -7.64 5.40 -28.18
CA LEU A 107 -8.56 6.50 -28.49
C LEU A 107 -9.98 6.18 -28.00
N ILE A 108 -10.56 7.08 -27.21
CA ILE A 108 -11.92 6.95 -26.71
C ILE A 108 -12.89 7.50 -27.76
N LYS A 109 -13.61 6.59 -28.44
CA LYS A 109 -14.66 6.94 -29.42
C LYS A 109 -16.04 7.08 -28.79
N ASP A 110 -16.27 6.38 -27.68
CA ASP A 110 -17.51 6.44 -26.91
C ASP A 110 -17.23 6.99 -25.50
N GLU A 111 -17.69 8.21 -25.25
CA GLU A 111 -17.52 8.87 -23.97
C GLU A 111 -18.52 8.41 -22.89
N SER A 112 -19.40 7.45 -23.17
CA SER A 112 -20.37 6.94 -22.20
C SER A 112 -19.73 6.48 -20.89
N LYS A 113 -18.52 5.89 -20.95
CA LYS A 113 -17.74 5.48 -19.77
C LYS A 113 -17.26 6.68 -18.96
N ILE A 114 -16.75 7.73 -19.60
CA ILE A 114 -16.26 8.95 -18.93
C ILE A 114 -17.41 9.69 -18.26
N LYS A 115 -18.61 9.67 -18.83
CA LYS A 115 -19.81 10.27 -18.23
C LYS A 115 -20.23 9.62 -16.90
N LYS A 116 -19.68 8.46 -16.55
CA LYS A 116 -19.93 7.79 -15.26
C LYS A 116 -19.04 8.29 -14.13
N MET A 117 -18.07 9.16 -14.41
CA MET A 117 -17.25 9.77 -13.36
C MET A 117 -18.15 10.51 -12.36
N SER A 118 -17.92 10.23 -11.09
CA SER A 118 -18.59 10.81 -9.94
C SER A 118 -18.31 12.31 -9.81
N GLY A 119 -19.08 12.96 -8.94
CA GLY A 119 -18.82 14.35 -8.56
C GLY A 119 -17.49 14.55 -7.83
N MET A 120 -16.88 13.47 -7.33
CA MET A 120 -15.62 13.49 -6.58
C MET A 120 -14.38 13.21 -7.45
N ALA A 121 -14.57 12.95 -8.74
CA ALA A 121 -13.47 12.67 -9.66
C ALA A 121 -12.42 13.80 -9.67
N THR A 122 -11.15 13.41 -9.71
CA THR A 122 -10.01 14.33 -9.79
C THR A 122 -9.87 14.82 -11.23
N LYS A 123 -10.08 16.11 -11.46
CA LYS A 123 -10.12 16.73 -12.80
C LYS A 123 -9.08 17.86 -12.90
N ASN A 124 -8.93 18.42 -14.10
CA ASN A 124 -8.06 19.58 -14.40
C ASN A 124 -6.58 19.38 -14.01
N ASN A 125 -6.11 18.14 -14.00
CA ASN A 125 -4.69 17.85 -13.74
C ASN A 125 -3.90 17.88 -15.04
N SER A 126 -2.59 18.04 -14.96
CA SER A 126 -1.73 17.98 -16.14
C SER A 126 -0.39 17.31 -15.89
N LEU A 127 0.11 16.67 -16.95
CA LEU A 127 1.49 16.28 -17.13
C LEU A 127 2.15 17.25 -18.09
N ILE A 128 3.32 17.78 -17.73
CA ILE A 128 4.14 18.59 -18.62
C ILE A 128 5.35 17.77 -19.00
N LEU A 129 5.38 17.27 -20.23
CA LEU A 129 6.53 16.57 -20.79
C LEU A 129 7.55 17.62 -21.25
N VAL A 130 8.76 17.57 -20.72
CA VAL A 130 9.84 18.51 -21.03
C VAL A 130 10.91 17.79 -21.86
N ALA A 131 11.17 18.31 -23.05
CA ALA A 131 12.18 17.77 -23.95
C ALA A 131 13.58 18.30 -23.64
N GLY A 132 14.63 17.59 -24.07
CA GLY A 132 16.03 18.00 -23.88
C GLY A 132 16.40 19.35 -24.50
N ASN A 133 15.66 19.81 -25.51
CA ASN A 133 15.81 21.16 -26.10
C ASN A 133 14.99 22.25 -25.37
N GLY A 134 14.31 21.89 -24.27
CA GLY A 134 13.47 22.78 -23.47
C GLY A 134 12.03 22.93 -23.97
N SER A 135 11.65 22.31 -25.10
CA SER A 135 10.25 22.33 -25.54
C SER A 135 9.34 21.58 -24.56
N LYS A 136 8.09 22.01 -24.47
CA LYS A 136 7.11 21.45 -23.51
C LYS A 136 5.85 21.00 -24.23
N LYS A 137 5.31 19.86 -23.80
CA LYS A 137 4.00 19.35 -24.20
C LYS A 137 3.15 19.13 -22.96
N GLU A 138 1.99 19.77 -22.92
CA GLU A 138 1.00 19.51 -21.88
C GLU A 138 0.06 18.38 -22.30
N ILE A 139 -0.22 17.48 -21.35
CA ILE A 139 -1.25 16.45 -21.44
C ILE A 139 -2.15 16.65 -20.23
N LYS A 140 -3.44 16.87 -20.44
CA LYS A 140 -4.40 16.94 -19.34
C LYS A 140 -4.87 15.56 -18.96
N PHE A 141 -5.25 15.36 -17.71
CA PHE A 141 -5.82 14.10 -17.27
C PHE A 141 -6.88 14.27 -16.19
N ALA A 142 -7.81 13.33 -16.18
CA ALA A 142 -8.81 13.20 -15.13
C ALA A 142 -9.05 11.73 -14.82
N PHE A 143 -9.31 11.42 -13.55
CA PHE A 143 -9.62 10.08 -13.10
C PHE A 143 -10.54 10.11 -11.88
N ASP A 144 -11.26 9.02 -11.69
CA ASP A 144 -12.12 8.79 -10.53
C ASP A 144 -11.58 7.62 -9.72
N ASP A 145 -11.97 7.50 -8.46
CA ASP A 145 -11.42 6.51 -7.54
C ASP A 145 -11.54 5.06 -8.07
N PRO A 146 -10.71 4.12 -7.58
CA PRO A 146 -10.70 2.73 -8.04
C PRO A 146 -12.06 2.02 -8.01
N ALA A 147 -13.02 2.48 -7.18
CA ALA A 147 -14.39 1.96 -7.19
C ALA A 147 -15.13 2.20 -8.52
N PHE A 148 -14.80 3.27 -9.24
CA PHE A 148 -15.28 3.54 -10.59
C PHE A 148 -14.27 3.08 -11.66
N ALA A 149 -12.98 3.21 -11.36
CA ALA A 149 -11.87 2.85 -12.24
C ALA A 149 -11.98 3.48 -13.65
N VAL A 150 -12.41 4.75 -13.72
CA VAL A 150 -12.56 5.51 -14.97
C VAL A 150 -11.57 6.67 -15.00
N GLY A 151 -10.94 6.90 -16.14
CA GLY A 151 -10.16 8.10 -16.38
C GLY A 151 -9.80 8.26 -17.86
N TYR A 152 -9.21 9.40 -18.20
CA TYR A 152 -8.71 9.67 -19.54
C TYR A 152 -7.52 10.63 -19.52
N LEU A 153 -6.72 10.56 -20.58
CA LEU A 153 -5.77 11.59 -21.00
C LEU A 153 -6.40 12.42 -22.10
N GLU A 154 -6.15 13.72 -22.12
CA GLU A 154 -6.52 14.61 -23.23
C GLU A 154 -5.24 15.13 -23.88
N ILE A 155 -5.05 14.76 -25.14
CA ILE A 155 -3.87 15.04 -25.96
C ILE A 155 -4.38 15.57 -27.30
N ASP A 156 -4.00 16.80 -27.67
CA ASP A 156 -4.42 17.44 -28.93
C ASP A 156 -5.93 17.37 -29.16
N ASP A 157 -6.70 17.76 -28.14
CA ASP A 157 -8.17 17.77 -28.09
C ASP A 157 -8.84 16.39 -28.27
N GLN A 158 -8.07 15.30 -28.22
CA GLN A 158 -8.58 13.92 -28.24
C GLN A 158 -8.40 13.23 -26.89
N LYS A 159 -9.38 12.39 -26.53
CA LYS A 159 -9.34 11.63 -25.28
C LYS A 159 -8.85 10.22 -25.49
N TYR A 160 -7.94 9.79 -24.63
CA TYR A 160 -7.33 8.47 -24.66
C TYR A 160 -7.49 7.75 -23.30
N ASP A 161 -7.68 6.44 -23.34
CA ASP A 161 -7.71 5.56 -22.17
C ASP A 161 -6.34 4.89 -22.00
N PRO A 162 -5.52 5.31 -21.01
CA PRO A 162 -4.22 4.70 -20.73
C PRO A 162 -4.34 3.39 -19.92
N GLY A 163 -5.55 2.97 -19.56
CA GLY A 163 -5.80 1.95 -18.55
C GLY A 163 -5.63 2.49 -17.13
N PHE A 164 -6.40 1.96 -16.18
CA PHE A 164 -6.47 2.55 -14.84
C PHE A 164 -5.19 2.41 -14.01
N SER A 165 -4.30 1.47 -14.35
CA SER A 165 -2.96 1.36 -13.72
C SER A 165 -2.11 2.62 -13.89
N PHE A 166 -2.31 3.39 -14.97
CA PHE A 166 -1.66 4.68 -15.15
C PHE A 166 -2.07 5.67 -14.05
N PHE A 167 -3.37 5.81 -13.78
CA PHE A 167 -3.85 6.75 -12.76
C PHE A 167 -3.44 6.33 -11.35
N ARG A 168 -3.38 5.02 -11.08
CA ARG A 168 -2.76 4.51 -9.85
C ARG A 168 -1.31 4.97 -9.73
N TYR A 169 -0.50 4.77 -10.78
CA TYR A 169 0.91 5.19 -10.81
C TYR A 169 1.09 6.69 -10.57
N ILE A 170 0.27 7.52 -11.23
CA ILE A 170 0.36 8.98 -11.07
C ILE A 170 -0.10 9.40 -9.67
N LYS A 171 -1.14 8.77 -9.12
CA LYS A 171 -1.60 9.05 -7.75
C LYS A 171 -0.58 8.64 -6.70
N ASP A 172 0.17 7.55 -6.92
CA ASP A 172 1.18 7.05 -5.98
C ASP A 172 2.26 8.10 -5.63
N PHE A 173 2.50 9.06 -6.51
CA PHE A 173 3.38 10.20 -6.22
C PHE A 173 2.91 11.00 -5.00
N THR A 174 1.60 11.13 -4.77
CA THR A 174 1.06 11.83 -3.61
C THR A 174 1.08 11.00 -2.32
N GLU A 175 1.37 9.71 -2.42
CA GLU A 175 1.24 8.73 -1.33
C GLU A 175 2.61 8.25 -0.80
N TYR A 176 3.61 8.14 -1.68
CA TYR A 176 4.95 7.67 -1.32
C TYR A 176 5.96 8.82 -1.19
N ARG A 177 6.95 8.62 -0.31
CA ARG A 177 8.02 9.60 -0.05
C ARG A 177 9.27 9.36 -0.90
N GLN A 178 9.48 8.11 -1.30
CA GLN A 178 10.66 7.66 -2.04
C GLN A 178 10.24 6.75 -3.20
N PHE A 179 11.04 6.81 -4.26
CA PHE A 179 10.84 6.07 -5.50
C PHE A 179 12.22 5.55 -5.93
N ASP A 180 12.67 4.45 -5.35
CA ASP A 180 13.98 3.87 -5.68
C ASP A 180 13.83 2.82 -6.79
N PRO A 181 14.25 3.10 -8.03
CA PRO A 181 14.14 2.16 -9.14
C PRO A 181 15.23 1.06 -9.11
N ASN A 182 16.19 1.12 -8.18
CA ASN A 182 17.27 0.15 -8.09
C ASN A 182 16.82 -1.08 -7.29
N ILE A 183 16.33 -2.09 -8.01
CA ILE A 183 15.81 -3.32 -7.41
C ILE A 183 16.89 -4.40 -7.48
N ASP A 184 17.06 -5.17 -6.40
CA ASP A 184 17.93 -6.33 -6.40
C ASP A 184 17.40 -7.38 -7.39
N ASN A 185 18.30 -7.93 -8.22
CA ASN A 185 18.00 -8.97 -9.20
C ASN A 185 17.26 -10.16 -8.58
N GLN A 186 17.60 -10.60 -7.36
CA GLN A 186 16.91 -11.74 -6.73
C GLN A 186 15.43 -11.42 -6.44
N VAL A 187 15.12 -10.15 -6.16
CA VAL A 187 13.76 -9.68 -5.93
C VAL A 187 13.03 -9.55 -7.26
N GLU A 188 13.67 -8.97 -8.29
CA GLU A 188 13.09 -8.89 -9.63
C GLU A 188 12.75 -10.28 -10.18
N GLU A 189 13.66 -11.25 -10.04
CA GLU A 189 13.45 -12.63 -10.46
C GLU A 189 12.28 -13.29 -9.72
N LEU A 190 12.17 -13.06 -8.41
CA LEU A 190 11.07 -13.57 -7.59
C LEU A 190 9.72 -13.03 -8.08
N PHE A 191 9.56 -11.72 -8.22
CA PHE A 191 8.27 -11.14 -8.65
C PHE A 191 7.94 -11.49 -10.10
N LYS A 192 8.95 -11.49 -10.98
CA LYS A 192 8.78 -11.87 -12.39
C LYS A 192 8.31 -13.32 -12.55
N LYS A 193 8.80 -14.25 -11.72
CA LYS A 193 8.33 -15.65 -11.69
C LYS A 193 6.81 -15.76 -11.53
N TYR A 194 6.21 -14.80 -10.82
CA TYR A 194 4.77 -14.76 -10.55
C TYR A 194 4.02 -13.70 -11.37
N ASN A 195 4.64 -13.18 -12.43
CA ASN A 195 4.06 -12.17 -13.33
C ASN A 195 3.69 -10.85 -12.63
N TRP A 196 4.55 -10.41 -11.71
CA TRP A 196 4.49 -9.06 -11.15
C TRP A 196 5.64 -8.23 -11.67
N THR A 197 5.36 -6.98 -12.00
CA THR A 197 6.34 -5.97 -12.39
C THR A 197 6.55 -5.01 -11.23
N ILE A 198 7.79 -4.91 -10.75
CA ILE A 198 8.18 -3.91 -9.76
C ILE A 198 8.47 -2.59 -10.47
N ASP A 199 7.85 -1.53 -9.97
CA ASP A 199 8.09 -0.19 -10.49
C ASP A 199 9.25 0.48 -9.78
N TYR A 200 9.22 0.45 -8.45
CA TYR A 200 10.24 0.99 -7.58
C TYR A 200 10.03 0.44 -6.16
N ARG A 201 11.08 0.52 -5.35
CA ARG A 201 11.02 0.35 -3.91
C ARG A 201 10.51 1.64 -3.25
N VAL A 202 9.54 1.47 -2.38
CA VAL A 202 8.87 2.53 -1.62
C VAL A 202 9.62 2.81 -0.31
N ASN A 203 10.01 1.75 0.41
CA ASN A 203 10.69 1.87 1.68
C ASN A 203 11.44 0.58 2.05
N THR A 204 12.42 0.70 2.94
CA THR A 204 13.11 -0.39 3.63
C THR A 204 13.10 -0.11 5.12
N MET A 205 12.78 -1.10 5.95
CA MET A 205 12.73 -0.97 7.41
C MET A 205 13.14 -2.26 8.11
N ASN A 206 13.58 -2.16 9.36
CA ASN A 206 13.83 -3.33 10.20
C ASN A 206 12.61 -3.61 11.06
N GLU A 207 12.19 -4.87 11.11
CA GLU A 207 11.07 -5.33 11.93
C GLU A 207 11.49 -6.54 12.75
N THR A 208 11.11 -6.57 14.03
CA THR A 208 11.29 -7.77 14.86
C THR A 208 10.03 -8.63 14.75
N LEU A 209 10.17 -9.82 14.15
CA LEU A 209 9.06 -10.77 14.07
C LEU A 209 8.64 -11.20 15.48
N PRO A 210 7.33 -11.36 15.76
CA PRO A 210 6.87 -11.87 17.03
C PRO A 210 7.53 -13.20 17.39
N SER A 211 7.83 -13.44 18.67
CA SER A 211 8.43 -14.70 19.11
C SER A 211 7.50 -15.90 18.96
N ASN A 212 6.19 -15.65 18.84
CA ASN A 212 5.15 -16.62 18.53
C ASN A 212 3.95 -15.89 17.91
N LEU A 213 3.05 -16.66 17.31
CA LEU A 213 1.88 -16.14 16.59
C LEU A 213 0.56 -16.26 17.38
N LYS A 214 0.60 -16.71 18.64
CA LYS A 214 -0.62 -16.81 19.47
C LYS A 214 -1.01 -15.43 19.99
N HIS A 215 -2.19 -14.97 19.58
CA HIS A 215 -2.74 -13.66 19.91
C HIS A 215 -3.49 -13.68 21.24
N ASP A 216 -3.07 -12.79 22.14
CA ASP A 216 -3.70 -12.59 23.44
C ASP A 216 -4.91 -11.65 23.34
N ALA A 217 -5.98 -11.94 24.08
CA ALA A 217 -7.10 -11.00 24.19
C ALA A 217 -6.63 -9.65 24.74
N GLY A 218 -6.96 -8.58 24.03
CA GLY A 218 -6.53 -7.21 24.34
C GLY A 218 -5.19 -6.78 23.75
N GLU A 219 -4.49 -7.67 23.03
CA GLU A 219 -3.25 -7.35 22.31
C GLU A 219 -3.55 -6.66 20.97
N TYR A 220 -2.69 -5.73 20.56
CA TYR A 220 -2.73 -5.16 19.21
C TYR A 220 -2.41 -6.26 18.17
N PRO A 221 -3.10 -6.34 17.01
CA PRO A 221 -3.15 -7.56 16.18
C PRO A 221 -1.90 -7.80 15.30
N VAL A 222 -0.70 -7.41 15.75
CA VAL A 222 0.56 -7.61 15.02
C VAL A 222 0.84 -9.10 14.78
N LYS A 223 0.59 -9.96 15.77
CA LYS A 223 0.75 -11.42 15.60
C LYS A 223 -0.17 -12.01 14.54
N ILE A 224 -1.37 -11.47 14.40
CA ILE A 224 -2.34 -11.90 13.39
C ILE A 224 -1.87 -11.47 12.00
N TYR A 225 -1.34 -10.24 11.89
CA TYR A 225 -0.72 -9.78 10.64
C TYR A 225 0.36 -10.73 10.15
N TRP A 226 1.31 -11.08 11.03
CA TRP A 226 2.40 -11.99 10.68
C TRP A 226 1.92 -13.42 10.46
N ALA A 227 0.92 -13.89 11.19
CA ALA A 227 0.32 -15.21 10.97
C ALA A 227 -0.29 -15.31 9.57
N TYR A 228 -1.14 -14.34 9.20
CA TYR A 228 -1.83 -14.29 7.91
C TYR A 228 -0.83 -14.29 6.75
N ASN A 229 0.13 -13.37 6.80
CA ASN A 229 1.09 -13.20 5.72
C ASN A 229 2.08 -14.37 5.63
N ASN A 230 2.26 -15.15 6.71
CA ASN A 230 3.10 -16.34 6.65
C ASN A 230 2.42 -17.46 5.86
N GLU A 231 1.09 -17.58 5.95
CA GLU A 231 0.37 -18.52 5.09
C GLU A 231 0.53 -18.17 3.60
N LEU A 232 0.43 -16.87 3.28
CA LEU A 232 0.64 -16.38 1.91
C LEU A 232 2.06 -16.68 1.40
N SER A 233 3.05 -16.46 2.26
CA SER A 233 4.47 -16.67 1.96
C SER A 233 4.81 -18.17 1.85
N LYS A 234 4.26 -19.02 2.73
CA LYS A 234 4.42 -20.48 2.68
C LYS A 234 3.92 -21.07 1.38
N ASN A 235 2.81 -20.58 0.84
CA ASN A 235 2.25 -21.08 -0.41
C ASN A 235 3.20 -20.90 -1.62
N ILE A 236 4.14 -19.95 -1.56
CA ILE A 236 5.18 -19.77 -2.58
C ILE A 236 6.54 -20.39 -2.21
N GLY A 237 6.58 -21.18 -1.13
CA GLY A 237 7.77 -21.89 -0.67
C GLY A 237 8.68 -21.08 0.27
N LEU A 238 8.21 -19.96 0.80
CA LEU A 238 8.94 -19.11 1.74
C LEU A 238 8.27 -19.14 3.12
N ASP A 239 8.70 -20.05 3.98
CA ASP A 239 8.21 -20.12 5.36
C ASP A 239 9.16 -19.37 6.31
N TYR A 240 8.66 -18.29 6.92
CA TYR A 240 9.46 -17.51 7.86
C TYR A 240 9.22 -17.88 9.33
N SER A 241 8.55 -19.01 9.62
CA SER A 241 8.34 -19.49 11.00
C SER A 241 9.63 -19.73 11.78
N GLU A 242 10.74 -20.10 11.11
CA GLU A 242 12.04 -20.30 11.77
C GLU A 242 12.71 -18.97 12.21
N TYR A 243 12.19 -17.83 11.73
CA TYR A 243 12.74 -16.50 12.00
C TYR A 243 11.90 -15.73 13.03
N LEU A 244 10.88 -16.36 13.63
CA LEU A 244 10.11 -15.75 14.73
C LEU A 244 11.05 -15.33 15.87
N GLY A 245 10.85 -14.12 16.40
CA GLY A 245 11.72 -13.50 17.39
C GLY A 245 13.05 -12.95 16.85
N LYS A 246 13.28 -12.99 15.53
CA LYS A 246 14.44 -12.35 14.88
C LYS A 246 14.05 -11.00 14.29
N GLU A 247 15.04 -10.12 14.20
CA GLU A 247 14.95 -8.92 13.38
C GLU A 247 15.19 -9.29 11.91
N VAL A 248 14.33 -8.79 11.03
CA VAL A 248 14.41 -8.96 9.57
C VAL A 248 14.36 -7.58 8.92
N GLU A 249 14.98 -7.45 7.76
CA GLU A 249 14.78 -6.29 6.89
C GLU A 249 13.51 -6.53 6.06
N VAL A 250 12.69 -5.50 5.91
CA VAL A 250 11.43 -5.52 5.16
C VAL A 250 11.49 -4.46 4.08
N ASP A 251 11.39 -4.89 2.83
CA ASP A 251 11.25 -4.00 1.68
C ASP A 251 9.79 -3.94 1.23
N ILE A 252 9.32 -2.74 0.91
CA ILE A 252 8.00 -2.47 0.31
C ILE A 252 8.21 -2.02 -1.13
N TYR A 253 7.56 -2.69 -2.07
CA TYR A 253 7.64 -2.39 -3.50
C TYR A 253 6.28 -2.00 -4.06
N ARG A 254 6.26 -1.02 -4.98
CA ARG A 254 5.08 -0.68 -5.76
C ARG A 254 4.99 -1.61 -6.97
N LEU A 255 3.82 -2.24 -7.18
CA LEU A 255 3.61 -3.19 -8.28
C LEU A 255 2.73 -2.61 -9.40
N ARG A 256 3.01 -2.99 -10.65
CA ARG A 256 2.27 -2.54 -11.85
C ARG A 256 0.86 -3.06 -11.94
N GLU A 257 0.73 -4.36 -11.75
CA GLU A 257 -0.51 -5.08 -11.93
C GLU A 257 -1.44 -4.82 -10.73
N PRO A 258 -2.77 -4.79 -10.92
CA PRO A 258 -3.70 -4.70 -9.80
C PRO A 258 -3.76 -5.99 -8.98
N LEU A 259 -4.37 -5.85 -7.80
CA LEU A 259 -4.86 -6.99 -7.05
C LEU A 259 -5.81 -7.86 -7.90
N PRO A 260 -5.97 -9.15 -7.56
CA PRO A 260 -6.89 -10.05 -8.26
C PRO A 260 -8.35 -9.57 -8.24
N ASP A 261 -9.14 -9.98 -9.24
CA ASP A 261 -10.53 -9.51 -9.44
C ASP A 261 -11.46 -9.79 -8.25
N TYR A 262 -11.23 -10.85 -7.47
CA TYR A 262 -12.02 -11.17 -6.28
C TYR A 262 -11.83 -10.14 -5.15
N MET A 263 -10.83 -9.27 -5.24
CA MET A 263 -10.57 -8.19 -4.29
C MET A 263 -11.18 -6.85 -4.68
N ASN A 264 -11.86 -6.78 -5.84
CA ASN A 264 -12.52 -5.55 -6.27
C ASN A 264 -13.48 -5.02 -5.19
N PRO A 265 -13.53 -3.68 -4.99
CA PRO A 265 -12.90 -2.63 -5.79
C PRO A 265 -11.45 -2.28 -5.39
N ARG A 266 -10.81 -3.04 -4.49
CA ARG A 266 -9.41 -2.78 -4.11
C ARG A 266 -8.50 -3.17 -5.27
N MET A 267 -7.73 -2.21 -5.76
CA MET A 267 -6.80 -2.43 -6.89
C MET A 267 -5.33 -2.25 -6.51
N ASN A 268 -5.04 -1.49 -5.45
CA ASN A 268 -3.67 -1.17 -5.06
C ASN A 268 -2.93 -2.38 -4.53
N SER A 269 -1.71 -2.58 -5.01
CA SER A 269 -0.89 -3.75 -4.75
C SER A 269 0.52 -3.30 -4.36
N ARG A 270 1.00 -3.80 -3.22
CA ARG A 270 2.39 -3.67 -2.79
C ARG A 270 3.00 -5.05 -2.67
N GLY A 271 4.22 -5.19 -3.14
CA GLY A 271 5.03 -6.38 -2.91
C GLY A 271 5.82 -6.22 -1.63
N ILE A 272 5.73 -7.17 -0.72
CA ILE A 272 6.50 -7.16 0.52
C ILE A 272 7.53 -8.27 0.48
N VAL A 273 8.78 -7.97 0.81
CA VAL A 273 9.88 -8.94 0.92
C VAL A 273 10.52 -8.85 2.28
N LEU A 274 10.71 -9.99 2.93
CA LEU A 274 11.44 -10.14 4.17
C LEU A 274 12.81 -10.73 3.86
N GLN A 275 13.85 -10.09 4.38
CA GLN A 275 15.23 -10.53 4.25
C GLN A 275 15.87 -10.78 5.62
N TYR A 276 16.59 -11.89 5.74
CA TYR A 276 17.43 -12.19 6.89
C TYR A 276 18.81 -12.61 6.41
N ASN A 277 19.86 -11.89 6.83
CA ASN A 277 21.24 -12.11 6.36
C ASN A 277 21.35 -12.12 4.82
N ASN A 278 20.74 -11.13 4.15
CA ASN A 278 20.70 -10.98 2.68
C ASN A 278 20.03 -12.13 1.92
N LYS A 279 19.25 -12.98 2.61
CA LYS A 279 18.45 -14.03 2.00
C LYS A 279 16.98 -13.66 2.11
N ILE A 280 16.23 -13.79 1.02
CA ILE A 280 14.77 -13.71 1.05
C ILE A 280 14.22 -14.89 1.86
N VAL A 281 13.52 -14.58 2.96
CA VAL A 281 12.90 -15.55 3.86
C VAL A 281 11.37 -15.51 3.82
N GLY A 282 10.80 -14.43 3.30
CA GLY A 282 9.36 -14.26 3.14
C GLY A 282 9.01 -13.31 2.00
N ALA A 283 7.89 -13.55 1.35
CA ALA A 283 7.31 -12.59 0.41
C ALA A 283 5.79 -12.77 0.25
N TYR A 284 5.07 -11.67 0.09
CA TYR A 284 3.61 -11.66 -0.10
C TYR A 284 3.14 -10.37 -0.78
N ILE A 285 1.88 -10.34 -1.21
CA ILE A 285 1.22 -9.13 -1.70
C ILE A 285 0.34 -8.59 -0.59
N ASP A 286 0.42 -7.28 -0.38
CA ASP A 286 -0.50 -6.57 0.48
C ASP A 286 -1.21 -5.43 -0.28
N ALA A 287 -2.31 -4.94 0.27
CA ALA A 287 -3.16 -3.92 -0.35
C ALA A 287 -2.93 -2.49 0.18
N GLY A 288 -2.02 -2.31 1.13
CA GLY A 288 -1.75 -1.03 1.78
C GLY A 288 -2.93 -0.43 2.55
N ARG A 289 -3.00 0.91 2.59
CA ARG A 289 -4.11 1.65 3.19
C ARG A 289 -5.40 1.41 2.37
N HIS A 290 -6.58 1.13 2.93
CA HIS A 290 -7.05 1.09 4.32
C HIS A 290 -7.23 -0.33 4.89
N ASP A 291 -6.98 -1.35 4.08
CA ASP A 291 -7.19 -2.78 4.38
C ASP A 291 -6.02 -3.55 3.77
N CYS A 292 -5.03 -3.90 4.60
CA CYS A 292 -3.74 -4.39 4.14
C CYS A 292 -3.75 -5.86 3.66
N PHE A 293 -4.65 -6.70 4.12
CA PHE A 293 -4.62 -8.13 3.76
C PHE A 293 -5.02 -8.36 2.31
N ALA A 294 -4.20 -9.11 1.57
CA ALA A 294 -4.43 -9.39 0.16
C ALA A 294 -4.21 -10.86 -0.25
N CYS A 295 -3.07 -11.18 -0.86
CA CYS A 295 -2.88 -12.47 -1.52
C CYS A 295 -1.41 -12.89 -1.56
N SER A 296 -1.17 -14.17 -1.83
CA SER A 296 0.17 -14.66 -2.19
C SER A 296 0.62 -14.13 -3.55
N LEU A 297 1.90 -14.27 -3.88
CA LEU A 297 2.44 -13.83 -5.18
C LEU A 297 1.76 -14.58 -6.36
N ASP A 298 1.35 -15.84 -6.19
CA ASP A 298 0.55 -16.58 -7.18
C ASP A 298 -0.95 -16.27 -7.13
N ARG A 299 -1.36 -15.15 -6.50
CA ARG A 299 -2.72 -14.58 -6.50
C ARG A 299 -3.78 -15.43 -5.78
N LYS A 300 -3.38 -16.25 -4.81
CA LYS A 300 -4.32 -17.00 -3.98
C LYS A 300 -4.68 -16.24 -2.72
N SER A 301 -5.95 -16.36 -2.32
CA SER A 301 -6.42 -15.85 -1.03
C SER A 301 -6.00 -16.78 0.11
N LEU A 302 -6.15 -16.31 1.35
CA LEU A 302 -5.98 -17.16 2.54
C LEU A 302 -6.86 -18.42 2.45
N THR A 303 -8.12 -18.27 2.03
CA THR A 303 -9.07 -19.39 1.92
C THR A 303 -8.61 -20.40 0.88
N ASP A 304 -8.10 -19.96 -0.27
CA ASP A 304 -7.59 -20.88 -1.32
C ASP A 304 -6.36 -21.67 -0.85
N ILE A 305 -5.56 -21.08 0.04
CA ILE A 305 -4.32 -21.69 0.56
C ILE A 305 -4.63 -22.67 1.69
N THR A 306 -5.48 -22.25 2.63
CA THR A 306 -5.70 -22.98 3.88
C THR A 306 -6.95 -23.86 3.85
N ASN A 307 -7.83 -23.69 2.86
CA ASN A 307 -9.19 -24.24 2.81
C ASN A 307 -10.05 -23.86 4.03
N ASN A 308 -9.70 -22.77 4.72
CA ASN A 308 -10.41 -22.29 5.89
C ASN A 308 -10.87 -20.84 5.68
N GLU A 309 -12.13 -20.58 6.03
CA GLU A 309 -12.61 -19.21 6.23
C GLU A 309 -11.94 -18.57 7.46
N TRP A 310 -12.01 -17.24 7.54
CA TRP A 310 -11.36 -16.46 8.60
C TRP A 310 -11.59 -17.03 10.00
N ASP A 311 -12.84 -17.30 10.38
CA ASP A 311 -13.19 -17.73 11.74
C ASP A 311 -12.58 -19.10 12.09
N HIS A 312 -12.52 -20.02 11.13
CA HIS A 312 -11.85 -21.31 11.35
C HIS A 312 -10.34 -21.14 11.43
N TRP A 313 -9.75 -20.37 10.51
CA TRP A 313 -8.31 -20.13 10.48
C TRP A 313 -7.82 -19.41 11.74
N ILE A 314 -8.50 -18.33 12.16
CA ILE A 314 -8.05 -17.50 13.29
C ILE A 314 -8.11 -18.27 14.61
N SER A 315 -8.98 -19.29 14.73
CA SER A 315 -9.10 -20.12 15.93
C SER A 315 -7.79 -20.81 16.32
N ASP A 316 -6.95 -21.14 15.34
CA ASP A 316 -5.63 -21.73 15.55
C ASP A 316 -4.60 -20.72 16.07
N TYR A 317 -4.92 -19.43 16.07
CA TYR A 317 -4.04 -18.37 16.54
C TYR A 317 -4.52 -17.72 17.84
N ILE A 318 -5.69 -18.09 18.38
CA ILE A 318 -6.19 -17.59 19.66
C ILE A 318 -5.42 -18.22 20.83
N ASN A 319 -4.96 -17.39 21.78
CA ASN A 319 -4.49 -17.88 23.08
C ASN A 319 -5.66 -18.08 24.06
N TYR A 320 -6.24 -19.27 24.07
CA TYR A 320 -7.35 -19.63 24.97
C TYR A 320 -6.96 -19.72 26.45
N ASN A 321 -5.66 -19.72 26.78
CA ASN A 321 -5.20 -19.72 28.16
C ASN A 321 -5.09 -18.30 28.75
N ASN A 322 -5.33 -17.27 27.93
CA ASN A 322 -5.31 -15.88 28.37
C ASN A 322 -6.47 -15.60 29.34
N GLU A 323 -6.19 -14.90 30.44
CA GLU A 323 -7.18 -14.60 31.49
C GLU A 323 -8.40 -13.84 30.96
N LEU A 324 -8.19 -12.84 30.08
CA LEU A 324 -9.29 -12.06 29.49
C LEU A 324 -10.10 -12.91 28.50
N GLU A 325 -9.46 -13.80 27.75
CA GLU A 325 -10.19 -14.70 26.84
C GLU A 325 -11.10 -15.64 27.64
N ILE A 326 -10.61 -16.18 28.77
CA ILE A 326 -11.38 -17.05 29.68
C ILE A 326 -12.51 -16.29 30.37
N GLU A 327 -12.28 -15.04 30.79
CA GLU A 327 -13.28 -14.19 31.43
C GLU A 327 -14.42 -13.88 30.45
N LEU A 328 -14.06 -13.31 29.29
CA LEU A 328 -15.01 -12.87 28.29
C LEU A 328 -15.71 -14.02 27.57
N SER A 329 -15.16 -15.25 27.58
CA SER A 329 -15.82 -16.42 26.98
C SER A 329 -17.14 -16.81 27.66
N LYS A 330 -17.30 -16.41 28.93
CA LYS A 330 -18.45 -16.74 29.77
C LYS A 330 -19.56 -15.68 29.71
N MET A 331 -19.30 -14.53 29.08
CA MET A 331 -20.22 -13.41 29.02
C MET A 331 -21.28 -13.58 27.93
N LYS A 332 -22.48 -13.05 28.20
CA LYS A 332 -23.54 -12.92 27.21
C LYS A 332 -23.28 -11.72 26.28
N PRO A 333 -23.94 -11.63 25.12
CA PRO A 333 -23.76 -10.51 24.19
C PRO A 333 -23.92 -9.13 24.87
N GLU A 334 -24.94 -8.95 25.71
CA GLU A 334 -25.21 -7.68 26.39
C GLU A 334 -24.10 -7.29 27.39
N ASP A 335 -23.52 -8.28 28.06
CA ASP A 335 -22.42 -8.07 29.00
C ASP A 335 -21.16 -7.62 28.25
N ILE A 336 -20.89 -8.18 27.07
CA ILE A 336 -19.78 -7.76 26.20
C ILE A 336 -19.97 -6.30 25.74
N ILE A 337 -21.17 -5.94 25.28
CA ILE A 337 -21.49 -4.55 24.87
C ILE A 337 -21.24 -3.58 26.03
N LYS A 338 -21.75 -3.92 27.22
CA LYS A 338 -21.59 -3.09 28.42
C LYS A 338 -20.13 -2.98 28.82
N GLN A 339 -19.36 -4.07 28.75
CA GLN A 339 -17.94 -4.10 29.07
C GLN A 339 -17.13 -3.25 28.09
N TYR A 340 -17.44 -3.31 26.79
CA TYR A 340 -16.82 -2.51 25.76
C TYR A 340 -16.97 -1.00 26.01
N TYR A 341 -18.20 -0.51 26.23
CA TYR A 341 -18.40 0.92 26.51
C TYR A 341 -17.86 1.35 27.88
N LYS A 342 -17.87 0.44 28.87
CA LYS A 342 -17.18 0.69 30.14
C LYS A 342 -15.68 0.90 29.91
N ALA A 343 -15.05 0.06 29.08
CA ALA A 343 -13.64 0.18 28.72
C ALA A 343 -13.33 1.47 27.96
N ILE A 344 -14.15 1.86 26.98
CA ILE A 344 -14.03 3.16 26.30
C ILE A 344 -14.11 4.31 27.31
N ASN A 345 -15.10 4.26 28.22
CA ASN A 345 -15.31 5.31 29.22
C ASN A 345 -14.17 5.43 30.25
N SER A 346 -13.50 4.32 30.57
CA SER A 346 -12.33 4.30 31.46
C SER A 346 -11.00 4.42 30.71
N HIS A 347 -11.01 4.57 29.38
CA HIS A 347 -9.83 4.53 28.53
C HIS A 347 -8.97 3.26 28.70
N ASP A 348 -9.62 2.12 28.97
CA ASP A 348 -8.97 0.80 29.06
C ASP A 348 -8.90 0.16 27.67
N GLN A 349 -7.87 0.53 26.91
CA GLN A 349 -7.66 0.04 25.54
C GLN A 349 -7.52 -1.49 25.48
N LYS A 350 -6.90 -2.11 26.49
CA LYS A 350 -6.69 -3.56 26.52
C LYS A 350 -8.04 -4.28 26.61
N MET A 351 -8.90 -3.87 27.53
CA MET A 351 -10.24 -4.45 27.63
C MET A 351 -11.11 -4.12 26.40
N GLN A 352 -11.01 -2.89 25.87
CA GLN A 352 -11.71 -2.50 24.65
C GLN A 352 -11.37 -3.47 23.51
N PHE A 353 -10.08 -3.71 23.27
CA PHE A 353 -9.61 -4.64 22.24
C PHE A 353 -10.03 -6.09 22.52
N ALA A 354 -10.01 -6.51 23.78
CA ALA A 354 -10.43 -7.86 24.16
C ALA A 354 -11.92 -8.13 23.85
N CYS A 355 -12.76 -7.09 23.83
CA CYS A 355 -14.18 -7.19 23.46
C CYS A 355 -14.44 -7.28 21.95
N LEU A 356 -13.45 -6.96 21.09
CA LEU A 356 -13.60 -6.98 19.63
C LEU A 356 -13.26 -8.36 19.04
N THR A 357 -13.82 -8.67 17.86
CA THR A 357 -13.32 -9.79 17.05
C THR A 357 -11.90 -9.46 16.58
N ARG A 358 -11.07 -10.48 16.39
CA ARG A 358 -9.72 -10.33 15.82
C ARG A 358 -9.79 -9.84 14.38
N GLN A 359 -10.84 -10.19 13.65
CA GLN A 359 -11.13 -9.61 12.35
C GLN A 359 -11.30 -8.08 12.44
N ASN A 360 -12.16 -7.61 13.33
CA ASN A 360 -12.39 -6.18 13.51
C ASN A 360 -11.13 -5.46 14.03
N LEU A 361 -10.38 -6.08 14.94
CA LEU A 361 -9.10 -5.54 15.40
C LEU A 361 -8.12 -5.28 14.25
N CYS A 362 -8.09 -6.13 13.23
CA CYS A 362 -7.16 -5.97 12.11
C CYS A 362 -7.39 -4.67 11.32
N ASN A 363 -8.58 -4.05 11.40
CA ASN A 363 -8.83 -2.73 10.81
C ASN A 363 -7.85 -1.67 11.34
N TYR A 364 -7.40 -1.81 12.58
CA TYR A 364 -6.45 -0.87 13.18
C TYR A 364 -5.06 -0.90 12.52
N LEU A 365 -4.69 -2.01 11.86
CA LEU A 365 -3.39 -2.17 11.22
C LEU A 365 -3.20 -1.24 10.03
N SER A 366 -4.25 -0.96 9.27
CA SER A 366 -4.13 -0.28 7.97
C SER A 366 -5.07 0.90 7.78
N THR A 367 -6.04 1.12 8.67
CA THR A 367 -6.92 2.29 8.55
C THR A 367 -6.10 3.58 8.66
N ASN A 368 -6.23 4.43 7.64
CA ASN A 368 -5.53 5.72 7.52
C ASN A 368 -3.99 5.61 7.60
N MET A 369 -3.45 4.41 7.40
CA MET A 369 -2.03 4.12 7.51
C MET A 369 -1.20 4.89 6.49
N ASP A 370 -0.02 5.33 6.90
CA ASP A 370 1.00 5.82 5.99
C ASP A 370 1.42 4.70 5.01
N ASN A 371 1.24 4.93 3.70
CA ASN A 371 1.55 3.93 2.67
C ASN A 371 3.04 3.56 2.58
N ASN A 372 3.92 4.31 3.23
CA ASN A 372 5.34 4.01 3.37
C ASN A 372 5.64 3.03 4.52
N LEU A 373 4.65 2.66 5.33
CA LEU A 373 4.77 1.72 6.45
C LEU A 373 4.09 0.39 6.13
N LEU A 374 4.48 -0.65 6.87
CA LEU A 374 3.89 -1.98 6.78
C LEU A 374 2.51 -2.03 7.42
N MET A 375 2.40 -1.49 8.63
CA MET A 375 1.19 -1.36 9.43
C MET A 375 1.30 -0.12 10.33
N ASN A 376 0.17 0.35 10.86
CA ASN A 376 0.15 1.33 11.95
C ASN A 376 0.87 0.76 13.18
N ALA A 377 1.77 1.55 13.77
CA ALA A 377 2.54 1.12 14.95
C ALA A 377 1.69 0.94 16.22
N GLY A 378 0.45 1.42 16.22
CA GLY A 378 -0.45 1.28 17.36
C GLY A 378 -1.71 2.14 17.27
N TYR A 379 -2.55 1.97 18.28
CA TYR A 379 -3.90 2.55 18.41
C TYR A 379 -3.98 4.07 18.22
N ASN A 380 -3.03 4.83 18.78
CA ASN A 380 -3.12 6.28 18.90
C ASN A 380 -3.09 7.05 17.57
N ASN A 381 -2.75 6.38 16.45
CA ASN A 381 -2.55 7.01 15.15
C ASN A 381 -3.60 6.62 14.09
N VAL A 382 -4.59 5.79 14.44
CA VAL A 382 -5.47 5.14 13.45
C VAL A 382 -6.67 6.01 13.07
N TYR A 383 -7.37 6.56 14.06
CA TYR A 383 -8.54 7.39 13.86
C TYR A 383 -8.27 8.78 14.46
N MET A 384 -8.70 9.86 13.80
CA MET A 384 -8.71 11.19 14.45
C MET A 384 -10.02 11.42 15.21
N ASP A 385 -11.10 10.78 14.76
CA ASP A 385 -12.48 10.98 15.19
C ASP A 385 -13.13 9.73 15.83
N GLY A 386 -12.46 8.58 15.78
CA GLY A 386 -12.83 7.34 16.47
C GLY A 386 -12.69 7.40 18.01
N GLU A 387 -12.41 6.28 18.65
CA GLU A 387 -12.53 6.10 20.09
C GLU A 387 -11.54 6.96 20.91
N GLN A 388 -10.38 7.32 20.36
CA GLN A 388 -9.48 8.31 20.97
C GLN A 388 -10.07 9.73 21.06
N ASN A 389 -11.10 10.05 20.28
CA ASN A 389 -11.84 11.31 20.38
C ASN A 389 -12.95 11.26 21.46
N VAL A 390 -13.25 10.10 22.05
CA VAL A 390 -14.24 9.97 23.12
C VAL A 390 -13.62 10.44 24.44
N LYS A 391 -14.33 11.31 25.17
CA LYS A 391 -14.03 11.74 26.54
C LYS A 391 -14.78 10.89 27.57
N SER A 392 -16.00 10.46 27.26
CA SER A 392 -16.78 9.53 28.08
C SER A 392 -17.82 8.82 27.22
N ALA A 393 -18.14 7.57 27.55
CA ALA A 393 -19.16 6.76 26.88
C ALA A 393 -20.01 6.03 27.94
N LYS A 394 -21.12 6.66 28.36
CA LYS A 394 -21.97 6.07 29.39
C LYS A 394 -23.02 5.17 28.74
N PHE A 395 -22.84 3.85 28.88
CA PHE A 395 -23.85 2.88 28.48
C PHE A 395 -25.16 3.10 29.26
N ILE A 396 -26.29 3.14 28.55
CA ILE A 396 -27.63 3.33 29.14
C ILE A 396 -28.44 2.03 29.05
N SER A 397 -28.57 1.47 27.85
CA SER A 397 -29.35 0.25 27.62
C SER A 397 -28.94 -0.41 26.31
N SER A 398 -29.27 -1.69 26.17
CA SER A 398 -29.23 -2.41 24.89
C SER A 398 -30.48 -3.28 24.76
N ARG A 399 -30.85 -3.58 23.51
CA ARG A 399 -31.87 -4.57 23.19
C ARG A 399 -31.48 -5.31 21.92
N GLU A 400 -31.73 -6.61 21.88
CA GLU A 400 -31.56 -7.38 20.66
C GLU A 400 -32.56 -6.91 19.61
N ILE A 401 -32.11 -6.87 18.36
CA ILE A 401 -32.91 -6.51 17.20
C ILE A 401 -32.72 -7.56 16.10
N SER A 402 -33.70 -7.67 15.21
CA SER A 402 -33.72 -8.64 14.11
C SER A 402 -34.19 -7.95 12.82
N GLY A 403 -33.67 -8.38 11.67
CA GLY A 403 -34.26 -8.01 10.36
C GLY A 403 -33.31 -7.40 9.34
N LEU A 404 -31.99 -7.40 9.55
CA LEU A 404 -31.02 -6.71 8.69
C LEU A 404 -30.08 -7.64 7.89
N GLY A 405 -30.36 -8.94 7.85
CA GLY A 405 -29.58 -9.88 7.01
C GLY A 405 -28.18 -10.17 7.53
N ASN A 406 -28.01 -10.23 8.85
CA ASN A 406 -26.72 -10.48 9.49
C ASN A 406 -26.10 -11.83 9.09
N PRO A 407 -24.76 -11.97 9.15
CA PRO A 407 -24.08 -13.23 8.94
C PRO A 407 -24.64 -14.35 9.84
N LYS A 408 -24.62 -15.58 9.33
CA LYS A 408 -25.09 -16.75 10.09
C LYS A 408 -24.31 -16.87 11.40
N GLY A 409 -25.03 -16.98 12.52
CA GLY A 409 -24.43 -17.12 13.86
C GLY A 409 -24.08 -15.80 14.54
N ALA A 410 -24.31 -14.65 13.88
CA ALA A 410 -24.23 -13.33 14.50
C ALA A 410 -25.56 -12.91 15.13
N VAL A 411 -25.47 -12.06 16.16
CA VAL A 411 -26.61 -11.38 16.80
C VAL A 411 -26.40 -9.88 16.73
N GLU A 412 -27.49 -9.11 16.74
CA GLU A 412 -27.42 -7.66 16.61
C GLU A 412 -28.19 -6.97 17.72
N TYR A 413 -27.60 -5.90 18.24
CA TYR A 413 -28.16 -5.12 19.34
C TYR A 413 -28.19 -3.63 18.99
N ALA A 414 -29.29 -2.98 19.36
CA ALA A 414 -29.35 -1.53 19.44
C ALA A 414 -28.97 -1.10 20.87
N ALA A 415 -27.80 -0.48 21.03
CA ALA A 415 -27.34 0.10 22.28
C ALA A 415 -27.59 1.61 22.31
N THR A 416 -28.00 2.16 23.45
CA THR A 416 -28.05 3.60 23.70
C THR A 416 -26.88 3.98 24.58
N VAL A 417 -26.07 4.93 24.11
CA VAL A 417 -24.88 5.41 24.82
C VAL A 417 -24.89 6.93 24.86
N ASP A 418 -24.57 7.50 26.02
CA ASP A 418 -24.37 8.95 26.18
C ASP A 418 -22.87 9.27 26.03
N PHE A 419 -22.52 9.80 24.87
CA PHE A 419 -21.15 10.17 24.53
C PHE A 419 -20.84 11.61 24.88
N LYS A 420 -19.59 11.85 25.28
CA LYS A 420 -18.97 13.17 25.21
C LYS A 420 -17.71 13.05 24.38
N PHE A 421 -17.59 13.86 23.33
CA PHE A 421 -16.40 13.89 22.48
C PHE A 421 -15.48 15.04 22.86
N LYS A 422 -14.18 14.91 22.55
CA LYS A 422 -13.20 16.00 22.69
C LYS A 422 -13.44 17.07 21.63
N LYS A 423 -13.80 16.65 20.41
CA LYS A 423 -14.20 17.50 19.28
C LYS A 423 -15.38 16.87 18.55
N GLU A 424 -16.34 17.69 18.14
CA GLU A 424 -17.43 17.24 17.27
C GLU A 424 -16.91 17.24 15.83
N ILE A 425 -16.71 16.05 15.27
CA ILE A 425 -16.14 15.85 13.91
C ILE A 425 -17.18 15.13 13.05
N THR A 426 -17.40 13.84 13.33
CA THR A 426 -18.39 12.98 12.65
C THR A 426 -19.58 12.65 13.54
N SER A 427 -19.52 12.97 14.83
CA SER A 427 -20.59 12.75 15.81
C SER A 427 -20.60 13.86 16.86
N ASN A 428 -21.81 14.22 17.31
CA ASN A 428 -22.03 15.22 18.36
C ASN A 428 -22.03 14.57 19.74
N SER A 429 -21.92 15.34 20.81
CA SER A 429 -22.12 14.80 22.17
C SER A 429 -23.61 14.55 22.46
N GLY A 430 -23.89 13.60 23.36
CA GLY A 430 -25.23 13.26 23.84
C GLY A 430 -25.61 11.80 23.65
N LYS A 431 -26.89 11.51 23.90
CA LYS A 431 -27.47 10.16 23.78
C LYS A 431 -27.64 9.78 22.30
N GLN A 432 -27.01 8.69 21.90
CA GLN A 432 -27.07 8.20 20.53
C GLN A 432 -27.26 6.69 20.48
N PRO A 433 -28.00 6.18 19.48
CA PRO A 433 -28.04 4.76 19.21
C PRO A 433 -26.72 4.30 18.55
N ARG A 434 -26.37 3.05 18.82
CA ARG A 434 -25.31 2.28 18.15
C ARG A 434 -25.86 0.89 17.82
N PHE A 435 -25.59 0.44 16.60
CA PHE A 435 -26.00 -0.86 16.09
C PHE A 435 -24.78 -1.77 16.12
N ILE A 436 -24.84 -2.81 16.94
CA ILE A 436 -23.67 -3.62 17.28
C ILE A 436 -23.93 -5.05 16.84
N ILE A 437 -23.08 -5.54 15.96
CA ILE A 437 -23.09 -6.94 15.55
C ILE A 437 -22.07 -7.69 16.39
N LEU A 438 -22.49 -8.80 16.99
CA LEU A 438 -21.63 -9.69 17.74
C LEU A 438 -21.61 -11.08 17.10
N LYS A 439 -20.44 -11.70 17.07
CA LYS A 439 -20.26 -13.11 16.68
C LYS A 439 -19.29 -13.82 17.61
N LYS A 440 -19.22 -15.15 17.47
CA LYS A 440 -18.16 -15.96 18.05
C LYS A 440 -17.19 -16.35 16.93
N GLU A 441 -15.90 -16.06 17.12
CA GLU A 441 -14.86 -16.46 16.15
C GLU A 441 -14.51 -17.95 16.27
N SER A 442 -14.84 -18.59 17.40
CA SER A 442 -14.67 -20.03 17.60
C SER A 442 -15.62 -20.54 18.67
N ASP A 443 -15.87 -21.85 18.71
CA ASP A 443 -16.71 -22.48 19.75
C ASP A 443 -16.15 -22.32 21.17
N LYS A 444 -14.82 -22.20 21.28
CA LYS A 444 -14.11 -22.00 22.55
C LYS A 444 -14.08 -20.53 22.99
N SER A 445 -14.26 -19.61 22.04
CA SER A 445 -14.37 -18.17 22.32
C SER A 445 -15.81 -17.81 22.67
N GLY A 446 -15.95 -16.72 23.44
CA GLY A 446 -17.26 -16.11 23.68
C GLY A 446 -17.67 -15.16 22.58
N TRP A 447 -18.72 -14.39 22.87
CA TRP A 447 -19.17 -13.30 22.02
C TRP A 447 -18.14 -12.18 21.96
N ARG A 448 -17.98 -11.59 20.78
CA ARG A 448 -17.13 -10.43 20.51
C ARG A 448 -17.84 -9.48 19.55
N ILE A 449 -17.53 -8.20 19.65
CA ILE A 449 -18.07 -7.16 18.76
C ILE A 449 -17.36 -7.24 17.42
N ASP A 450 -18.12 -7.55 16.38
CA ASP A 450 -17.64 -7.66 15.01
C ASP A 450 -17.72 -6.32 14.28
N SER A 451 -18.75 -5.53 14.56
CA SER A 451 -18.90 -4.18 14.01
C SER A 451 -19.80 -3.30 14.87
N GLU A 452 -19.61 -1.99 14.73
CA GLU A 452 -20.43 -0.93 15.32
C GLU A 452 -20.83 0.08 14.24
N GLY A 453 -22.12 0.33 14.08
CA GLY A 453 -22.69 1.30 13.15
C GLY A 453 -23.46 2.42 13.84
N THR A 454 -23.60 3.56 13.15
CA THR A 454 -24.37 4.73 13.62
C THR A 454 -25.80 4.81 13.07
N GLY A 455 -26.18 3.90 12.17
CA GLY A 455 -27.52 3.75 11.60
C GLY A 455 -27.87 2.27 11.38
N PRO A 456 -29.17 1.94 11.26
CA PRO A 456 -29.63 0.60 10.93
C PRO A 456 -29.34 0.22 9.47
#